data_AF-A0A1F8JWL7-F1
#
_entry.id   AF-A0A1F8JWL7-F1
#
_cell.length_a   1.000
_cell.length_b   1.000
_cell.length_c   1.000
_cell.angle_alpha   90.00
_cell.angle_beta   90.00
_cell.angle_gamma   90.00
#
_symmetry.space_group_name_H-M   'P 1'
#
loop_
_entity.id
_entity.type
_entity.pdbx_description
1 polymer ?
#
loop_
_entity_poly.entity_id
_entity_poly.type
_entity_poly.pdbx_seq_one_letter_code
_entity_poly.pdbx_strand_id
1 'polypeptide(L)'
;MNLIEELKKEFYSLIELGYIAINQLDEGSALKIFKAAEVLDKTNSLIKIGYGYLHLHKLELKEAAKIFNEVLKQNPKNEMAKTFLGIVYTMTPKEVDKGEKLLKETANSSDREVQKLSGIAMDFVEKFVKRPPSPADIKKPKGK
;
A
#
# COMPACT_ATOMS: atom_id res chain seq x y z
N MET A 1 -5.82 -1.64 -32.38
CA MET A 1 -4.84 -1.42 -31.29
C MET A 1 -3.61 -2.25 -31.66
N ASN A 2 -2.39 -1.83 -31.32
CA ASN A 2 -1.21 -2.68 -31.60
C ASN A 2 -1.01 -3.66 -30.43
N LEU A 3 -0.32 -4.78 -30.71
CA LEU A 3 -0.14 -5.87 -29.73
C LEU A 3 0.52 -5.40 -28.42
N ILE A 4 1.46 -4.44 -28.49
CA ILE A 4 2.14 -3.91 -27.31
C ILE A 4 1.17 -3.17 -26.38
N GLU A 5 0.28 -2.36 -26.94
CA GLU A 5 -0.72 -1.63 -26.16
C GLU A 5 -1.77 -2.57 -25.55
N GLU A 6 -2.12 -3.67 -26.23
CA GLU A 6 -2.99 -4.70 -25.66
C GLU A 6 -2.32 -5.44 -24.49
N LEU A 7 -1.05 -5.83 -24.63
CA LEU A 7 -0.29 -6.49 -23.55
C LEU A 7 -0.10 -5.58 -22.33
N LYS A 8 0.15 -4.28 -22.54
CA LYS A 8 0.22 -3.30 -21.45
C LYS A 8 -1.12 -3.18 -20.74
N LYS A 9 -2.22 -3.04 -21.51
CA LYS A 9 -3.56 -2.94 -20.93
C LYS A 9 -3.88 -4.17 -20.09
N GLU A 10 -3.62 -5.36 -20.62
CA GLU A 10 -3.81 -6.63 -19.92
C GLU A 10 -2.98 -6.69 -18.63
N PHE A 11 -1.72 -6.26 -18.68
CA PHE A 11 -0.87 -6.17 -17.49
C PHE A 11 -1.51 -5.30 -16.40
N TYR A 12 -1.95 -4.08 -16.73
CA TYR A 12 -2.57 -3.19 -15.74
C TYR A 12 -3.90 -3.74 -15.20
N SER A 13 -4.71 -4.39 -16.05
CA SER A 13 -5.93 -5.07 -15.61
C SER A 13 -5.64 -6.20 -14.63
N LEU A 14 -4.60 -7.00 -14.86
CA LEU A 14 -4.18 -8.04 -13.91
C LEU A 14 -3.68 -7.42 -12.59
N ILE A 15 -2.95 -6.31 -12.63
CA ILE A 15 -2.52 -5.60 -11.42
C ILE A 15 -3.74 -5.16 -10.59
N GLU A 16 -4.74 -4.53 -11.22
CA GLU A 16 -5.97 -4.12 -10.55
C GLU A 16 -6.74 -5.30 -9.93
N LEU A 17 -6.90 -6.39 -10.68
CA LEU A 17 -7.54 -7.61 -10.20
C LEU A 17 -6.80 -8.23 -9.00
N GLY A 18 -5.46 -8.18 -9.02
CA GLY A 18 -4.63 -8.63 -7.90
C GLY A 18 -4.91 -7.84 -6.62
N TYR A 19 -5.00 -6.50 -6.73
CA TYR A 19 -5.36 -5.65 -5.59
C TYR A 19 -6.79 -5.90 -5.09
N ILE A 20 -7.75 -6.11 -6.00
CA ILE A 20 -9.13 -6.45 -5.62
C ILE A 20 -9.19 -7.77 -4.85
N ALA A 21 -8.47 -8.80 -5.30
CA ALA A 21 -8.40 -10.09 -4.62
C ALA A 21 -7.82 -9.96 -3.20
N ILE A 22 -6.77 -9.14 -3.01
CA ILE A 22 -6.21 -8.85 -1.68
C ILE A 22 -7.25 -8.19 -0.77
N ASN A 23 -7.99 -7.21 -1.27
CA ASN A 23 -9.03 -6.52 -0.51
C ASN A 23 -10.21 -7.44 -0.14
N GLN A 24 -10.40 -8.52 -0.89
CA GLN A 24 -11.38 -9.58 -0.60
C GLN A 24 -10.83 -10.68 0.30
N LEU A 25 -9.58 -10.54 0.77
CA LEU A 25 -8.85 -11.55 1.55
C LEU A 25 -8.64 -12.87 0.79
N ASP A 26 -8.71 -12.86 -0.54
CA ASP A 26 -8.43 -14.02 -1.39
C ASP A 26 -6.95 -14.03 -1.82
N GLU A 27 -6.10 -14.45 -0.89
CA GLU A 27 -4.65 -14.60 -1.11
C GLU A 27 -4.36 -15.56 -2.27
N GLY A 28 -5.14 -16.64 -2.40
CA GLY A 28 -4.94 -17.65 -3.43
C GLY A 28 -5.10 -17.09 -4.84
N SER A 29 -6.15 -16.30 -5.06
CA SER A 29 -6.37 -15.62 -6.33
C SER A 29 -5.36 -14.50 -6.56
N ALA A 30 -5.07 -13.67 -5.55
CA ALA A 30 -4.08 -12.61 -5.67
C ALA A 30 -2.71 -13.12 -6.14
N LEU A 31 -2.22 -14.22 -5.54
CA LEU A 31 -0.95 -14.84 -5.92
C LEU A 31 -0.96 -15.37 -7.36
N LYS A 32 -2.07 -15.98 -7.81
CA LYS A 32 -2.18 -16.48 -9.20
C LYS A 32 -2.23 -15.33 -10.20
N ILE A 33 -2.95 -14.26 -9.88
CA ILE A 33 -3.09 -13.09 -10.74
C ILE A 33 -1.75 -12.35 -10.88
N PHE A 34 -1.02 -12.11 -9.79
CA PHE A 34 0.30 -11.48 -9.88
C PHE A 34 1.32 -12.33 -10.64
N LYS A 35 1.28 -13.66 -10.50
CA LYS A 35 2.09 -14.56 -11.33
C LYS A 35 1.75 -14.44 -12.82
N ALA A 36 0.48 -14.25 -13.17
CA ALA A 36 0.10 -13.98 -14.56
C ALA A 36 0.64 -12.63 -15.05
N ALA A 37 0.58 -11.59 -14.22
CA ALA A 37 1.16 -10.28 -14.56
C ALA A 37 2.70 -10.34 -14.72
N GLU A 38 3.40 -11.16 -13.94
CA GLU A 38 4.86 -11.39 -14.07
C GLU A 38 5.26 -11.98 -15.43
N VAL A 39 4.39 -12.80 -16.04
CA VAL A 39 4.63 -13.35 -17.38
C VAL A 39 4.64 -12.23 -18.43
N LEU A 40 3.86 -11.17 -18.21
CA LEU A 40 3.77 -10.03 -19.13
C LEU A 40 4.89 -9.01 -18.91
N ASP A 41 5.19 -8.65 -17.66
CA ASP A 41 6.30 -7.75 -17.31
C ASP A 41 6.86 -8.03 -15.91
N LYS A 42 7.81 -8.96 -15.82
CA LYS A 42 8.51 -9.31 -14.57
C LYS A 42 9.31 -8.17 -13.93
N THR A 43 9.61 -7.10 -14.69
CA THR A 43 10.49 -6.03 -14.22
C THR A 43 9.72 -4.88 -13.59
N ASN A 44 8.39 -4.86 -13.79
CA ASN A 44 7.55 -3.81 -13.27
C ASN A 44 7.48 -3.82 -11.74
N SER A 45 7.78 -2.68 -11.13
CA SER A 45 7.72 -2.54 -9.67
C SER A 45 6.33 -2.77 -9.07
N LEU A 46 5.25 -2.61 -9.86
CA LEU A 46 3.87 -2.77 -9.39
C LEU A 46 3.58 -4.18 -8.87
N ILE A 47 4.20 -5.21 -9.45
CA ILE A 47 4.06 -6.59 -8.97
C ILE A 47 4.67 -6.74 -7.57
N LYS A 48 5.92 -6.26 -7.40
CA LYS A 48 6.58 -6.30 -6.09
C LYS A 48 5.82 -5.50 -5.04
N ILE A 49 5.30 -4.33 -5.42
CA ILE A 49 4.42 -3.55 -4.54
C ILE A 49 3.17 -4.35 -4.18
N GLY A 50 2.55 -5.05 -5.14
CA GLY A 50 1.43 -5.96 -4.91
C GLY A 50 1.71 -7.04 -3.87
N TYR A 51 2.87 -7.71 -3.95
CA TYR A 51 3.27 -8.67 -2.90
C TYR A 51 3.51 -8.01 -1.54
N GLY A 52 4.15 -6.83 -1.51
CA GLY A 52 4.32 -6.07 -0.27
C GLY A 52 2.98 -5.68 0.35
N TYR A 53 1.99 -5.33 -0.48
CA TYR A 53 0.64 -4.97 -0.09
C TYR A 53 -0.14 -6.18 0.45
N LEU A 54 0.05 -7.37 -0.14
CA LEU A 54 -0.50 -8.62 0.38
C LEU A 54 0.05 -8.93 1.78
N HIS A 55 1.38 -8.84 1.98
CA HIS A 55 1.98 -9.00 3.31
C HIS A 55 1.46 -7.98 4.32
N LEU A 56 1.28 -6.72 3.90
CA LEU A 56 0.68 -5.68 4.75
C LEU A 56 -0.76 -6.03 5.16
N HIS A 57 -1.59 -6.56 4.26
CA HIS A 57 -2.96 -7.01 4.58
C HIS A 57 -2.99 -8.16 5.59
N LYS A 58 -1.95 -8.99 5.59
CA LYS A 58 -1.74 -10.08 6.55
C LYS A 58 -1.10 -9.60 7.85
N LEU A 59 -0.83 -8.30 8.00
CA LEU A 59 -0.08 -7.71 9.11
C LEU A 59 1.34 -8.27 9.28
N GLU A 60 1.91 -8.84 8.21
CA GLU A 60 3.29 -9.32 8.13
C GLU A 60 4.21 -8.12 7.87
N LEU A 61 4.29 -7.20 8.85
CA LEU A 61 4.88 -5.86 8.69
C LEU A 61 6.37 -5.90 8.31
N LYS A 62 7.12 -6.89 8.81
CA LYS A 62 8.56 -7.02 8.53
C LYS A 62 8.81 -7.41 7.07
N GLU A 63 8.02 -8.34 6.55
CA GLU A 63 8.05 -8.81 5.17
C GLU A 63 7.60 -7.70 4.22
N ALA A 64 6.50 -7.02 4.54
CA ALA A 64 6.03 -5.86 3.79
C ALA A 64 7.09 -4.75 3.73
N ALA A 65 7.68 -4.37 4.88
CA ALA A 65 8.74 -3.38 4.94
C ALA A 65 9.95 -3.79 4.09
N LYS A 66 10.38 -5.05 4.14
CA LYS A 66 11.49 -5.56 3.34
C LYS A 66 11.23 -5.35 1.85
N ILE A 67 10.05 -5.74 1.37
CA ILE A 67 9.67 -5.64 -0.05
C ILE A 67 9.61 -4.19 -0.50
N PHE A 68 8.95 -3.30 0.23
CA PHE A 68 8.87 -1.89 -0.15
C PHE A 68 10.25 -1.22 -0.13
N ASN A 69 11.12 -1.56 0.82
CA ASN A 69 12.51 -1.10 0.81
C ASN A 69 13.28 -1.61 -0.43
N GLU A 70 13.06 -2.84 -0.88
CA GLU A 70 13.67 -3.36 -2.11
C GLU A 70 13.21 -2.58 -3.35
N VAL A 71 11.91 -2.25 -3.43
CA VAL A 71 11.38 -1.40 -4.51
C VAL A 71 12.03 -0.01 -4.47
N LEU A 72 12.14 0.60 -3.28
CA LEU A 72 12.75 1.93 -3.13
C LEU A 72 14.26 1.96 -3.36
N LYS A 73 14.97 0.85 -3.14
CA LYS A 73 16.39 0.72 -3.54
C LYS A 73 16.56 0.79 -5.06
N GLN A 74 15.61 0.24 -5.81
CA GLN A 74 15.64 0.23 -7.28
C GLN A 74 15.10 1.54 -7.87
N ASN A 75 14.02 2.06 -7.28
CA ASN A 75 13.42 3.33 -7.67
C ASN A 75 13.09 4.16 -6.41
N PRO A 76 14.02 5.02 -5.95
CA PRO A 76 13.82 5.87 -4.78
C PRO A 76 12.67 6.87 -4.90
N LYS A 77 12.20 7.13 -6.13
CA LYS A 77 11.08 8.05 -6.44
C LYS A 77 9.73 7.33 -6.51
N ASN A 78 9.66 6.04 -6.23
CA ASN A 78 8.38 5.32 -6.23
C ASN A 78 7.53 5.74 -5.02
N GLU A 79 6.63 6.69 -5.23
CA GLU A 79 5.83 7.28 -4.16
C GLU A 79 4.82 6.30 -3.56
N MET A 80 4.31 5.35 -4.35
CA MET A 80 3.40 4.30 -3.88
C MET A 80 4.11 3.38 -2.87
N ALA A 81 5.30 2.88 -3.21
CA ALA A 81 6.11 2.09 -2.29
C ALA A 81 6.52 2.89 -1.05
N LYS A 82 6.84 4.18 -1.20
CA LYS A 82 7.14 5.08 -0.07
C LYS A 82 5.93 5.25 0.84
N THR A 83 4.73 5.42 0.28
CA THR A 83 3.48 5.56 1.03
C THR A 83 3.17 4.29 1.83
N PHE A 84 3.23 3.12 1.18
CA PHE A 84 2.99 1.85 1.88
C PHE A 84 4.05 1.56 2.95
N LEU A 85 5.32 1.89 2.70
CA LEU A 85 6.36 1.78 3.72
C LEU A 85 6.09 2.73 4.90
N GLY A 86 5.59 3.94 4.63
CA GLY A 86 5.11 4.87 5.63
C GLY A 86 4.03 4.25 6.52
N ILE A 87 3.00 3.65 5.91
CA ILE A 87 1.94 2.93 6.62
C ILE A 87 2.49 1.77 7.45
N VAL A 88 3.41 0.96 6.90
CA VAL A 88 4.02 -0.16 7.63
C VAL A 88 4.75 0.32 8.89
N TYR A 89 5.53 1.41 8.78
CA TYR A 89 6.26 1.95 9.92
C TYR A 89 5.35 2.60 10.95
N THR A 90 4.22 3.21 10.56
CA THR A 90 3.25 3.73 11.55
C THR A 90 2.53 2.64 12.32
N MET A 91 2.46 1.43 11.75
CA MET A 91 1.94 0.23 12.41
C MET A 91 3.00 -0.52 13.22
N THR A 92 4.27 -0.11 13.17
CA THR A 92 5.38 -0.77 13.87
C THR A 92 5.75 -0.01 15.14
N PRO A 93 5.59 -0.61 16.34
CA PRO A 93 5.95 0.05 17.59
C PRO A 93 7.43 0.48 17.57
N LYS A 94 7.70 1.76 17.85
CA LYS A 94 9.01 2.45 17.77
C LYS A 94 9.40 3.02 16.41
N GLU A 95 8.65 2.77 15.33
CA GLU A 95 8.94 3.35 14.00
C GLU A 95 7.90 4.38 13.54
N VAL A 96 6.96 4.77 14.41
CA VAL A 96 5.86 5.68 14.07
C VAL A 96 6.35 7.00 13.47
N ASP A 97 7.33 7.66 14.09
CA ASP A 97 7.88 8.93 13.61
C ASP A 97 8.52 8.80 12.21
N LYS A 98 9.18 7.66 11.95
CA LYS A 98 9.77 7.34 10.65
C LYS A 98 8.68 7.17 9.59
N GLY A 99 7.60 6.48 9.93
CA GLY A 99 6.44 6.32 9.06
C GLY A 99 5.74 7.64 8.74
N GLU A 100 5.52 8.48 9.76
CA GLU A 100 4.93 9.82 9.56
C GLU A 100 5.77 10.70 8.64
N LYS A 101 7.10 10.65 8.78
CA LYS A 101 7.99 11.42 7.90
C LYS A 101 7.77 11.02 6.43
N LEU A 102 7.71 9.73 6.14
CA LEU A 102 7.46 9.24 4.78
C LEU A 102 6.08 9.67 4.27
N LEU A 103 5.05 9.59 5.10
CA LEU A 103 3.69 10.00 4.72
C LEU A 103 3.57 11.51 4.50
N LYS A 104 4.28 12.33 5.27
CA LYS A 104 4.35 13.79 5.06
C LYS A 104 5.01 14.12 3.72
N GLU A 105 6.05 13.38 3.33
CA GLU A 105 6.68 13.54 2.03
C GLU A 105 5.69 13.21 0.90
N THR A 106 4.99 12.07 0.98
CA THR A 106 4.07 11.61 -0.07
C THR A 106 2.72 12.35 -0.08
N ALA A 107 2.32 13.01 1.00
CA ALA A 107 1.15 13.89 1.04
C ALA A 107 1.28 15.11 0.09
N ASN A 108 2.51 15.46 -0.32
CA ASN A 108 2.78 16.51 -1.30
C ASN A 108 2.91 15.97 -2.74
N SER A 109 2.59 14.69 -2.97
CA SER A 109 2.65 14.06 -4.29
C SER A 109 1.70 14.76 -5.28
N SER A 110 2.13 14.82 -6.55
CA SER A 110 1.26 15.23 -7.65
C SER A 110 0.25 14.15 -8.05
N ASP A 111 0.48 12.90 -7.66
CA ASP A 111 -0.48 11.82 -7.82
C ASP A 111 -1.56 11.96 -6.73
N ARG A 112 -2.79 12.21 -7.18
CA ARG A 112 -3.93 12.48 -6.30
C ARG A 112 -4.27 11.29 -5.39
N GLU A 113 -4.08 10.06 -5.85
CA GLU A 113 -4.37 8.88 -5.04
C GLU A 113 -3.30 8.66 -3.98
N VAL A 114 -2.02 8.87 -4.33
CA VAL A 114 -0.90 8.86 -3.37
C VAL A 114 -1.10 9.93 -2.29
N GLN A 115 -1.42 11.16 -2.69
CA GLN A 115 -1.71 12.26 -1.78
C GLN A 115 -2.87 11.92 -0.84
N LYS A 116 -3.99 11.43 -1.40
CA LYS A 116 -5.18 11.07 -0.64
C LYS A 116 -4.91 9.95 0.36
N LEU A 117 -4.26 8.87 -0.08
CA LEU A 117 -3.91 7.73 0.79
C LEU A 117 -2.99 8.17 1.93
N SER A 118 -2.00 9.02 1.62
CA SER A 118 -1.09 9.57 2.63
C SER A 118 -1.85 10.41 3.67
N GLY A 119 -2.80 11.24 3.23
CA GLY A 119 -3.65 12.03 4.12
C GLY A 119 -4.52 11.17 5.03
N ILE A 120 -5.15 10.12 4.49
CA ILE A 120 -5.95 9.16 5.29
C ILE A 120 -5.07 8.46 6.32
N ALA A 121 -3.88 7.99 5.92
CA ALA A 121 -2.96 7.33 6.83
C ALA A 121 -2.48 8.26 7.95
N MET A 122 -2.17 9.52 7.64
CA MET A 122 -1.78 10.51 8.65
C MET A 122 -2.92 10.83 9.63
N ASP A 123 -4.15 11.00 9.14
CA ASP A 123 -5.32 11.21 9.99
C ASP A 123 -5.56 10.03 10.94
N PHE A 124 -5.37 8.80 10.44
CA PHE A 124 -5.44 7.60 11.27
C PHE A 124 -4.37 7.59 12.36
N VAL A 125 -3.11 7.93 12.02
CA VAL A 125 -2.01 7.94 12.98
C VAL A 125 -2.26 8.94 14.11
N GLU A 126 -2.69 10.15 13.77
CA GLU A 126 -3.00 11.19 14.74
C GLU A 126 -4.14 10.75 15.69
N LYS A 127 -5.21 10.18 15.13
CA LYS A 127 -6.41 9.81 15.89
C LYS A 127 -6.29 8.53 16.70
N PHE A 128 -5.49 7.56 16.25
CA PHE A 128 -5.55 6.20 16.78
C PHE A 128 -4.20 5.62 17.21
N VAL A 129 -3.08 6.09 16.64
CA VAL A 129 -1.75 5.58 16.99
C VAL A 129 -1.13 6.44 18.09
N LYS A 130 -1.13 7.76 17.93
CA LYS A 130 -0.59 8.70 18.92
C LYS A 130 -1.53 8.94 20.10
N ARG A 131 -2.83 8.94 19.83
CA ARG A 131 -3.88 9.03 20.83
C ARG A 131 -4.73 7.76 20.78
N PRO A 132 -4.28 6.64 21.40
CA PRO A 132 -5.09 5.42 21.37
C PRO A 132 -6.47 5.72 21.98
N PRO A 133 -7.57 5.45 21.25
CA PRO A 133 -8.91 5.71 21.77
C PRO A 133 -9.14 4.86 23.01
N SER A 134 -9.69 5.48 24.04
CA SER A 134 -10.20 4.75 25.20
C SER A 134 -11.50 4.04 24.83
N PRO A 135 -11.84 2.90 25.46
CA PRO A 135 -13.19 2.33 25.37
C PRO A 135 -14.32 3.35 25.68
N ALA A 136 -14.01 4.44 26.38
CA ALA A 136 -14.94 5.55 26.64
C ALA A 136 -15.18 6.48 25.43
N ASP A 137 -14.25 6.57 24.47
CA ASP A 137 -14.35 7.43 23.29
C ASP A 137 -15.29 6.86 22.21
N ILE A 138 -15.57 5.55 22.25
CA ILE A 138 -16.37 4.82 21.24
C ILE A 138 -17.88 5.11 21.34
N LYS A 139 -18.34 5.81 22.38
CA LYS A 139 -19.75 6.21 22.51
C LYS A 139 -19.95 7.71 22.41
N LYS A 140 -20.43 8.17 21.26
CA LYS A 140 -21.70 8.92 21.13
C LYS A 140 -22.27 8.67 19.73
N PRO A 141 -23.29 7.80 19.55
CA PRO A 141 -24.10 7.86 18.35
C PRO A 141 -24.66 9.28 18.26
N LYS A 142 -24.49 9.94 17.12
CA LYS A 142 -25.12 11.24 16.87
C LYS A 142 -26.62 11.08 17.11
N GLY A 143 -27.14 11.83 18.08
CA GLY A 143 -28.57 11.88 18.37
C GLY A 143 -29.34 12.22 17.09
N LYS A 144 -30.52 11.62 16.99
CA LYS A 144 -31.52 11.82 15.93
C LYS A 144 -31.75 13.29 15.62
#